data_AF-A0A495X4W2-F1
#
_entry.id   AF-A0A495X4W2-F1
#
_cell.length_a   1.000
_cell.length_b   1.000
_cell.length_c   1.000
_cell.angle_alpha   90.00
_cell.angle_beta   90.00
_cell.angle_gamma   90.00
#
_symmetry.space_group_name_H-M   'P 1'
#
loop_
_entity.id
_entity.type
_entity.pdbx_description
1 polymer ?
#
loop_
_entity_poly.entity_id
_entity_poly.type
_entity_poly.pdbx_seq_one_letter_code
_entity_poly.pdbx_strand_id
1 'polypeptide(L)'
;MRVLLALLVMVLFPAPAHAHAGGLVPRNELSRVVGISPPLDGVSARVVNHGTQLEVRNGGREALTVAGHLIAPGENVRFRDDRLAGDRWEIPIGASVVQGVVERYPPPPVWLWMGVVAVLAVAGAWVVRSRWGLVAGVGVVALAHVVHAVGSTLAVTGGAFLPLFLGASGVGVVCWPLAVVAGVAAARGKSAASFVAAVVGAMLVVAGIPDFDSFRFAQLPFAGPGVVDRVLVALTLGGGAGLAVGGFLRMRKELAR
;
A
#
# COMPACT_ATOMS: atom_id res chain seq x y z
N MET A 1 -29.42 5.38 -14.13
CA MET A 1 -29.30 6.55 -13.23
C MET A 1 -28.72 6.19 -11.85
N ARG A 2 -29.27 5.21 -11.12
CA ARG A 2 -28.82 4.86 -9.75
C ARG A 2 -27.37 4.35 -9.64
N VAL A 3 -26.89 3.58 -10.62
CA VAL A 3 -25.49 3.09 -10.68
C VAL A 3 -24.50 4.24 -10.97
N LEU A 4 -24.90 5.18 -11.83
CA LEU A 4 -24.11 6.38 -12.13
C LEU A 4 -24.00 7.31 -10.92
N LEU A 5 -25.08 7.44 -10.14
CA LEU A 5 -25.07 8.23 -8.91
C LEU A 5 -24.17 7.61 -7.83
N ALA A 6 -24.16 6.28 -7.69
CA ALA A 6 -23.29 5.57 -6.75
C ALA A 6 -21.80 5.66 -7.15
N LEU A 7 -21.48 5.55 -8.45
CA LEU A 7 -20.14 5.78 -8.96
C LEU A 7 -19.70 7.24 -8.78
N LEU A 8 -20.60 8.20 -8.99
CA LEU A 8 -20.31 9.63 -8.80
C LEU A 8 -20.04 9.97 -7.33
N VAL A 9 -20.79 9.39 -6.39
CA VAL A 9 -20.57 9.56 -4.94
C VAL A 9 -19.23 8.96 -4.49
N MET A 10 -18.77 7.86 -5.10
CA MET A 10 -17.43 7.31 -4.80
C MET A 10 -16.27 8.12 -5.39
N VAL A 11 -16.49 8.87 -6.46
CA VAL A 11 -15.46 9.74 -7.07
C VAL A 11 -15.35 11.09 -6.33
N LEU A 12 -16.43 11.57 -5.73
CA LEU A 12 -16.48 12.91 -5.13
C LEU A 12 -15.88 13.01 -3.71
N PHE A 13 -15.47 11.90 -3.09
CA PHE A 13 -14.77 11.89 -1.80
C PHE A 13 -13.68 10.81 -1.77
N PRO A 14 -12.40 11.17 -2.03
CA PRO A 14 -11.48 11.25 -0.88
C PRO A 14 -10.38 12.32 -1.02
N ALA A 15 -9.90 12.83 0.12
CA ALA A 15 -8.63 13.53 0.20
C ALA A 15 -7.49 12.56 -0.20
N PRO A 16 -6.78 12.77 -1.32
CA PRO A 16 -5.93 11.74 -1.95
C PRO A 16 -4.82 11.18 -1.06
N ALA A 17 -4.37 11.95 -0.06
CA ALA A 17 -3.23 11.57 0.77
C ALA A 17 -3.60 10.85 2.08
N HIS A 18 -4.86 10.91 2.55
CA HIS A 18 -5.26 10.28 3.83
C HIS A 18 -5.87 8.88 3.66
N ALA A 19 -6.33 8.51 2.46
CA ALA A 19 -6.99 7.24 2.21
C ALA A 19 -6.01 6.07 1.99
N HIS A 20 -4.76 6.36 1.63
CA HIS A 20 -3.78 5.33 1.33
C HIS A 20 -3.04 4.89 2.60
N ALA A 21 -3.04 3.59 2.89
CA ALA A 21 -2.42 2.98 4.08
C ALA A 21 -2.74 3.70 5.41
N GLY A 22 -3.99 4.14 5.63
CA GLY A 22 -4.39 4.81 6.88
C GLY A 22 -3.63 6.11 7.19
N GLY A 23 -3.07 6.77 6.17
CA GLY A 23 -2.27 7.98 6.31
C GLY A 23 -0.81 7.73 6.73
N LEU A 24 -0.34 6.48 6.65
CA LEU A 24 1.09 6.19 6.75
C LEU A 24 1.81 6.67 5.49
N VAL A 25 2.99 7.27 5.65
CA VAL A 25 3.80 7.80 4.55
C VAL A 25 5.12 7.03 4.46
N PRO A 26 5.60 6.68 3.26
CA PRO A 26 6.93 6.09 3.07
C PRO A 26 8.07 6.99 3.59
N ARG A 27 9.16 6.39 4.09
CA ARG A 27 10.27 7.10 4.77
C ARG A 27 11.62 6.44 4.54
N ASN A 28 12.70 7.19 4.78
CA ASN A 28 14.07 6.64 4.85
C ASN A 28 14.56 6.44 6.28
N GLU A 29 13.65 6.53 7.25
CA GLU A 29 13.99 6.44 8.67
C GLU A 29 12.84 5.85 9.47
N LEU A 30 13.18 5.17 10.57
CA LEU A 30 12.23 4.61 11.53
C LEU A 30 12.65 4.97 12.95
N SER A 31 11.68 5.44 13.71
CA SER A 31 11.83 5.62 15.15
C SER A 31 11.71 4.27 15.87
N ARG A 32 12.55 4.03 16.88
CA ARG A 32 12.61 2.79 17.66
C ARG A 32 12.83 3.10 19.14
N VAL A 33 12.08 2.39 20.01
CA VAL A 33 12.32 2.39 21.45
C VAL A 33 13.58 1.61 21.77
N VAL A 34 14.47 2.20 22.58
CA VAL A 34 15.69 1.57 23.09
C VAL A 34 15.48 1.06 24.53
N GLY A 35 14.65 1.73 25.33
CA GLY A 35 14.36 1.27 26.69
C GLY A 35 13.43 2.19 27.47
N ILE A 36 13.16 1.81 28.71
CA ILE A 36 12.46 2.62 29.72
C ILE A 36 13.41 2.76 30.91
N SER A 37 13.65 3.99 31.37
CA SER A 37 14.63 4.28 32.44
C SER A 37 14.06 5.25 33.49
N PRO A 38 14.07 4.90 34.80
CA PRO A 38 14.28 3.54 35.31
C PRO A 38 13.25 2.54 34.75
N PRO A 39 13.57 1.23 34.66
CA PRO A 39 12.61 0.23 34.21
C PRO A 39 11.33 0.23 35.06
N LEU A 40 10.18 0.05 34.42
CA LEU A 40 8.88 -0.05 35.07
C LEU A 40 8.35 -1.48 34.92
N ASP A 41 8.03 -2.14 36.04
CA ASP A 41 7.56 -3.52 36.03
C ASP A 41 6.25 -3.68 35.26
N GLY A 42 6.25 -4.60 34.30
CA GLY A 42 5.07 -4.90 33.46
C GLY A 42 4.77 -3.87 32.37
N VAL A 43 5.55 -2.78 32.28
CA VAL A 43 5.34 -1.73 31.26
C VAL A 43 6.22 -2.00 30.05
N SER A 44 5.64 -1.85 28.86
CA SER A 44 6.38 -1.94 27.61
C SER A 44 6.02 -0.79 26.68
N ALA A 45 6.98 -0.37 25.87
CA ALA A 45 6.79 0.65 24.85
C ALA A 45 7.40 0.17 23.54
N ARG A 46 6.74 0.45 22.42
CA ARG A 46 7.26 0.21 21.08
C ARG A 46 6.73 1.26 20.12
N VAL A 47 7.49 1.56 19.08
CA VAL A 47 6.98 2.38 17.97
C VAL A 47 6.22 1.47 17.00
N VAL A 48 5.03 1.91 16.59
CA VAL A 48 4.14 1.22 15.64
C VAL A 48 3.85 2.13 14.46
N ASN A 49 3.10 1.63 13.47
CA ASN A 49 2.61 2.44 12.34
C ASN A 49 3.77 3.18 11.64
N HIS A 50 4.77 2.40 11.20
CA HIS A 50 5.94 2.88 10.45
C HIS A 50 6.70 4.03 11.10
N GLY A 51 6.92 3.94 12.42
CA GLY A 51 7.73 4.92 13.12
C GLY A 51 6.94 6.14 13.59
N THR A 52 5.63 6.22 13.33
CA THR A 52 4.85 7.46 13.53
C THR A 52 4.08 7.54 14.85
N GLN A 53 3.90 6.42 15.55
CA GLN A 53 3.15 6.36 16.79
C GLN A 53 3.87 5.56 17.85
N LEU A 54 3.82 6.03 19.09
CA LEU A 54 4.23 5.25 20.25
C LEU A 54 3.05 4.43 20.74
N GLU A 55 3.24 3.13 20.90
CA GLU A 55 2.35 2.26 21.66
C GLU A 55 2.98 1.99 23.03
N VAL A 56 2.24 2.31 24.09
CA VAL A 56 2.62 1.99 25.46
C VAL A 56 1.58 1.05 26.04
N ARG A 57 2.02 -0.08 26.60
CA ARG A 57 1.19 -1.06 27.30
C ARG A 57 1.55 -1.08 28.78
N ASN A 58 0.55 -0.92 29.62
CA ASN A 58 0.69 -0.97 31.07
C ASN A 58 0.25 -2.35 31.59
N GLY A 59 1.19 -3.28 31.79
CA GLY A 59 0.94 -4.54 32.48
C GLY A 59 1.20 -4.49 33.99
N GLY A 60 1.46 -3.29 34.54
CA GLY A 60 1.67 -3.07 35.96
C GLY A 60 0.37 -3.07 36.77
N ARG A 61 0.46 -2.65 38.04
CA ARG A 61 -0.68 -2.62 38.98
C ARG A 61 -1.29 -1.24 39.18
N GLU A 62 -0.58 -0.20 38.77
CA GLU A 62 -0.99 1.20 38.95
C GLU A 62 -1.22 1.87 37.60
N ALA A 63 -2.10 2.88 37.57
CA ALA A 63 -2.30 3.68 36.37
C ALA A 63 -1.08 4.57 36.09
N LEU A 64 -0.78 4.80 34.82
CA LEU A 64 0.38 5.58 34.38
C LEU A 64 -0.05 6.69 33.45
N THR A 65 0.64 7.84 33.53
CA THR A 65 0.45 8.94 32.57
C THR A 65 1.66 9.02 31.64
N VAL A 66 1.42 8.99 30.33
CA VAL A 66 2.43 9.18 29.28
C VAL A 66 1.96 10.23 28.30
N ALA A 67 2.76 11.28 28.09
CA ALA A 67 2.42 12.38 27.16
C ALA A 67 0.97 12.93 27.32
N GLY A 68 0.44 12.96 28.55
CA GLY A 68 -0.92 13.40 28.85
C GLY A 68 -2.02 12.34 28.73
N HIS A 69 -1.69 11.12 28.31
CA HIS A 69 -2.61 9.98 28.28
C HIS A 69 -2.53 9.16 29.57
N LEU A 70 -3.68 8.95 30.22
CA LEU A 70 -3.81 8.01 31.33
C LEU A 70 -4.00 6.59 30.78
N ILE A 71 -3.25 5.63 31.31
CA ILE A 71 -3.31 4.21 30.93
C ILE A 71 -3.58 3.39 32.18
N ALA A 72 -4.74 2.75 32.28
CA ALA A 72 -5.05 1.89 33.40
C ALA A 72 -4.26 0.56 33.34
N PRO A 73 -4.16 -0.19 34.47
CA PRO A 73 -3.62 -1.54 34.47
C PRO A 73 -4.31 -2.45 33.44
N GLY A 74 -3.52 -3.13 32.62
CA GLY A 74 -3.97 -4.01 31.55
C GLY A 74 -4.24 -3.32 30.21
N GLU A 75 -4.25 -1.99 30.16
CA GLU A 75 -4.54 -1.22 28.95
C GLU A 75 -3.30 -0.91 28.11
N ASN A 76 -3.54 -0.48 26.88
CA ASN A 76 -2.54 0.15 26.04
C ASN A 76 -3.10 1.42 25.39
N VAL A 77 -2.21 2.35 25.07
CA VAL A 77 -2.53 3.56 24.31
C VAL A 77 -1.61 3.68 23.11
N ARG A 78 -2.13 4.26 22.03
CA ARG A 78 -1.36 4.65 20.85
C ARG A 78 -1.55 6.13 20.59
N PHE A 79 -0.47 6.85 20.41
CA PHE A 79 -0.52 8.28 20.14
C PHE A 79 0.65 8.71 19.26
N ARG A 80 0.46 9.83 18.56
CA ARG A 80 1.54 10.52 17.82
C ARG A 80 2.21 11.51 18.75
N ASP A 81 3.51 11.67 18.60
CA ASP A 81 4.30 12.63 19.36
C ASP A 81 5.43 13.15 18.47
N ASP A 82 5.56 14.48 18.35
CA ASP A 82 6.53 15.11 17.45
C ASP A 82 7.98 14.82 17.88
N ARG A 83 8.20 14.49 19.16
CA ARG A 83 9.52 14.10 19.67
C ARG A 83 10.07 12.85 18.99
N LEU A 84 9.21 11.96 18.47
CA LEU A 84 9.63 10.75 17.77
C LEU A 84 10.48 11.01 16.52
N ALA A 85 10.51 12.26 16.01
CA ALA A 85 11.31 12.68 14.87
C ALA A 85 12.76 13.09 15.24
N GLY A 86 13.11 13.20 16.52
CA GLY A 86 14.49 13.54 16.94
C GLY A 86 15.45 12.36 16.80
N ASP A 87 16.72 12.60 16.45
CA ASP A 87 17.75 11.54 16.33
C ASP A 87 17.85 10.66 17.59
N ARG A 88 17.69 11.30 18.76
CA ARG A 88 17.43 10.69 20.05
C ARG A 88 16.23 11.41 20.67
N TRP A 89 15.33 10.65 21.28
CA TRP A 89 14.11 11.21 21.83
C TRP A 89 13.72 10.54 23.14
N GLU A 90 12.96 11.29 23.92
CA GLU A 90 12.55 10.94 25.27
C GLU A 90 11.10 11.36 25.51
N ILE A 91 10.28 10.42 25.98
CA ILE A 91 8.88 10.64 26.31
C ILE A 91 8.66 10.26 27.78
N PRO A 92 8.36 11.22 28.68
CA PRO A 92 8.11 10.95 30.10
C PRO A 92 6.94 10.00 30.31
N ILE A 93 7.10 9.07 31.25
CA ILE A 93 6.10 8.11 31.70
C ILE A 93 6.19 7.94 33.23
N GLY A 94 5.29 8.58 33.97
CA GLY A 94 5.37 8.65 35.44
C GLY A 94 6.72 9.22 35.90
N ALA A 95 7.45 8.47 36.72
CA ALA A 95 8.80 8.82 37.19
C ALA A 95 9.94 8.32 36.28
N SER A 96 9.61 7.69 35.17
CA SER A 96 10.55 7.13 34.20
C SER A 96 10.43 7.83 32.85
N VAL A 97 11.29 7.44 31.90
CA VAL A 97 11.28 7.95 30.54
C VAL A 97 11.36 6.81 29.53
N VAL A 98 10.53 6.87 28.48
CA VAL A 98 10.69 6.03 27.30
C VAL A 98 11.73 6.69 26.41
N GLN A 99 12.83 5.99 26.16
CA GLN A 99 13.92 6.47 25.33
C GLN A 99 13.89 5.79 23.97
N GLY A 100 14.25 6.53 22.93
CA GLY A 100 14.40 5.97 21.60
C GLY A 100 15.34 6.74 20.70
N VAL A 101 15.53 6.16 19.52
CA VAL A 101 16.42 6.67 18.47
C VAL A 101 15.72 6.59 17.13
N VAL A 102 16.20 7.37 16.17
CA VAL A 102 15.80 7.25 14.76
C VAL A 102 16.91 6.51 14.00
N GLU A 103 16.56 5.35 13.44
CA GLU A 103 17.42 4.58 12.54
C GLU A 103 17.17 5.05 11.10
N ARG A 104 18.24 5.37 10.36
CA ARG A 104 18.17 5.78 8.95
C ARG A 104 18.62 4.67 8.02
N TYR A 105 17.97 4.57 6.87
CA TYR A 105 18.19 3.54 5.87
C TYR A 105 18.48 4.19 4.50
N PRO A 106 19.46 3.67 3.75
CA PRO A 106 19.74 4.20 2.42
C PRO A 106 18.55 3.95 1.48
N PRO A 107 18.14 4.94 0.66
CA PRO A 107 17.06 4.75 -0.28
C PRO A 107 17.46 3.74 -1.37
N PRO A 108 16.49 3.00 -1.93
CA PRO A 108 16.75 2.14 -3.07
C PRO A 108 17.11 2.96 -4.33
N PRO A 109 17.87 2.38 -5.28
CA PRO A 109 18.19 3.03 -6.55
C PRO A 109 16.95 3.12 -7.45
N VAL A 110 16.26 4.27 -7.43
CA VAL A 110 15.01 4.54 -8.18
C VAL A 110 15.11 4.13 -9.65
N TRP A 111 16.24 4.44 -10.30
CA TRP A 111 16.44 4.19 -11.74
C TRP A 111 16.42 2.70 -12.10
N LEU A 112 16.85 1.80 -11.21
CA LEU A 112 16.76 0.35 -11.44
C LEU A 112 15.30 -0.08 -11.50
N TRP A 113 14.48 0.40 -10.58
CA TRP A 113 13.06 0.10 -10.56
C TRP A 113 12.32 0.70 -11.76
N MET A 114 12.73 1.88 -12.23
CA MET A 114 12.21 2.43 -13.49
C MET A 114 12.55 1.55 -14.69
N GLY A 115 13.77 1.00 -14.72
CA GLY A 115 14.16 -0.01 -15.70
C GLY A 115 13.26 -1.26 -15.64
N VAL A 116 12.98 -1.78 -14.44
CA VAL A 116 12.07 -2.92 -14.25
C VAL A 116 10.66 -2.60 -14.75
N VAL A 117 10.11 -1.43 -14.42
CA VAL A 117 8.80 -0.98 -14.91
C VAL A 117 8.77 -0.94 -16.44
N ALA A 118 9.80 -0.37 -17.08
CA ALA A 118 9.88 -0.30 -18.54
C ALA A 118 9.95 -1.69 -19.19
N VAL A 119 10.77 -2.60 -18.64
CA VAL A 119 10.87 -3.98 -19.10
C VAL A 119 9.52 -4.71 -18.97
N LEU A 120 8.85 -4.56 -17.84
CA LEU A 120 7.52 -5.17 -17.61
C LEU A 120 6.45 -4.61 -18.56
N ALA A 121 6.52 -3.33 -18.93
CA ALA A 121 5.62 -2.76 -19.92
C ALA A 121 5.82 -3.37 -21.31
N VAL A 122 7.07 -3.50 -21.77
CA VAL A 122 7.38 -4.14 -23.05
C VAL A 122 6.99 -5.62 -23.04
N ALA A 123 7.36 -6.34 -21.98
CA ALA A 123 7.03 -7.76 -21.82
C ALA A 123 5.51 -7.97 -21.77
N GLY A 124 4.78 -7.15 -21.01
CA GLY A 124 3.32 -7.18 -20.93
C GLY A 124 2.66 -6.97 -22.29
N ALA A 125 3.09 -5.95 -23.04
CA ALA A 125 2.58 -5.68 -24.40
C ALA A 125 2.86 -6.83 -25.38
N TRP A 126 3.94 -7.57 -25.19
CA TRP A 126 4.26 -8.74 -25.99
C TRP A 126 3.45 -9.98 -25.58
N VAL A 127 3.34 -10.28 -24.29
CA VAL A 127 2.64 -11.46 -23.74
C VAL A 127 1.16 -11.46 -24.17
N VAL A 128 0.51 -10.31 -24.14
CA VAL A 128 -0.94 -10.18 -24.43
C VAL A 128 -1.31 -10.41 -25.89
N ARG A 129 -0.32 -10.65 -26.77
CA ARG A 129 -0.55 -11.03 -28.18
C ARG A 129 -1.21 -12.40 -28.32
N SER A 130 -1.06 -13.29 -27.34
CA SER A 130 -1.76 -14.58 -27.31
C SER A 130 -2.99 -14.53 -26.41
N ARG A 131 -4.00 -15.39 -26.67
CA ARG A 131 -5.22 -15.43 -25.83
C ARG A 131 -4.90 -15.76 -24.38
N TRP A 132 -4.00 -16.71 -24.15
CA TRP A 132 -3.62 -17.15 -22.81
C TRP A 132 -2.68 -16.17 -22.13
N GLY A 133 -1.85 -15.47 -22.91
CA GLY A 133 -1.06 -14.36 -22.41
C GLY A 133 -1.92 -13.18 -21.98
N LEU A 134 -3.05 -12.90 -22.66
CA LEU A 134 -4.02 -11.89 -22.21
C LEU A 134 -4.64 -12.30 -20.86
N VAL A 135 -5.08 -13.55 -20.72
CA VAL A 135 -5.62 -14.09 -19.45
C VAL A 135 -4.58 -13.97 -18.33
N ALA A 136 -3.36 -14.43 -18.57
CA ALA A 136 -2.27 -14.40 -17.59
C ALA A 136 -1.88 -12.96 -17.23
N GLY A 137 -1.73 -12.08 -18.22
CA GLY A 137 -1.33 -10.69 -18.01
C GLY A 137 -2.35 -9.94 -17.14
N VAL A 138 -3.64 -10.03 -17.49
CA VAL A 138 -4.71 -9.40 -16.68
C VAL A 138 -4.73 -9.97 -15.26
N GLY A 139 -4.62 -11.29 -15.11
CA GLY A 139 -4.61 -11.95 -13.81
C GLY A 139 -3.43 -11.52 -12.93
N VAL A 140 -2.22 -11.48 -13.48
CA VAL A 140 -1.00 -11.09 -12.75
C VAL A 140 -1.07 -9.62 -12.29
N VAL A 141 -1.47 -8.71 -13.18
CA VAL A 141 -1.52 -7.27 -12.85
C VAL A 141 -2.61 -6.98 -11.81
N ALA A 142 -3.79 -7.58 -11.96
CA ALA A 142 -4.86 -7.42 -10.98
C ALA A 142 -4.48 -8.03 -9.62
N LEU A 143 -3.89 -9.23 -9.62
CA LEU A 143 -3.44 -9.88 -8.38
C LEU A 143 -2.33 -9.06 -7.70
N ALA A 144 -1.37 -8.52 -8.46
CA ALA A 144 -0.33 -7.68 -7.90
C ALA A 144 -0.91 -6.46 -7.16
N HIS A 145 -1.88 -5.78 -7.77
CA HIS A 145 -2.55 -4.65 -7.13
C HIS A 145 -3.38 -5.07 -5.91
N VAL A 146 -4.06 -6.22 -5.92
CA VAL A 146 -4.80 -6.74 -4.76
C VAL A 146 -3.83 -7.02 -3.60
N VAL A 147 -2.73 -7.72 -3.86
CA VAL A 147 -1.74 -8.07 -2.83
C VAL A 147 -1.07 -6.81 -2.27
N HIS A 148 -0.76 -5.83 -3.12
CA HIS A 148 -0.29 -4.51 -2.66
C HIS A 148 -1.30 -3.87 -1.71
N ALA A 149 -2.57 -3.73 -2.13
CA ALA A 149 -3.62 -3.13 -1.30
C ALA A 149 -3.83 -3.87 0.05
N VAL A 150 -3.80 -5.21 0.04
CA VAL A 150 -3.88 -6.02 1.27
C VAL A 150 -2.68 -5.75 2.17
N GLY A 151 -1.46 -5.78 1.65
CA GLY A 151 -0.26 -5.56 2.44
C GLY A 151 -0.17 -4.14 3.01
N SER A 152 -0.62 -3.13 2.25
CA SER A 152 -0.73 -1.74 2.71
C SER A 152 -1.78 -1.57 3.80
N THR A 153 -2.89 -2.32 3.72
CA THR A 153 -3.93 -2.34 4.76
C THR A 153 -3.41 -2.97 6.05
N LEU A 154 -2.71 -4.10 5.95
CA LEU A 154 -2.19 -4.84 7.11
C LEU A 154 -1.04 -4.11 7.82
N ALA A 155 -0.40 -3.14 7.16
CA ALA A 155 0.63 -2.31 7.78
C ALA A 155 0.07 -1.37 8.87
N VAL A 156 -1.21 -1.04 8.79
CA VAL A 156 -1.89 -0.14 9.73
C VAL A 156 -2.37 -0.93 10.94
N THR A 157 -1.89 -0.55 12.12
CA THR A 157 -2.33 -1.14 13.39
C THR A 157 -3.43 -0.30 14.03
N GLY A 158 -4.48 -0.96 14.53
CA GLY A 158 -5.55 -0.31 15.32
C GLY A 158 -6.73 0.23 14.53
N GLY A 159 -6.74 0.12 13.21
CA GLY A 159 -7.91 0.41 12.38
C GLY A 159 -8.69 -0.85 12.02
N ALA A 160 -9.97 -0.68 11.69
CA ALA A 160 -10.76 -1.76 11.10
C ALA A 160 -10.26 -2.05 9.68
N PHE A 161 -10.11 -3.35 9.36
CA PHE A 161 -9.55 -3.78 8.06
C PHE A 161 -10.36 -3.25 6.87
N LEU A 162 -11.69 -3.38 6.90
CA LEU A 162 -12.52 -3.11 5.71
C LEU A 162 -12.46 -1.64 5.23
N PRO A 163 -12.63 -0.61 6.09
CA PRO A 163 -12.47 0.79 5.65
C PRO A 163 -11.06 1.10 5.14
N LEU A 164 -10.02 0.57 5.80
CA LEU A 164 -8.63 0.74 5.38
C LEU A 164 -8.37 0.08 4.03
N PHE A 165 -8.89 -1.14 3.83
CA PHE A 165 -8.77 -1.87 2.58
C PHE A 165 -9.45 -1.14 1.44
N LEU A 166 -10.67 -0.64 1.63
CA LEU A 166 -11.37 0.14 0.62
C LEU A 166 -10.61 1.44 0.27
N GLY A 167 -10.04 2.11 1.27
CA GLY A 167 -9.19 3.28 1.08
C GLY A 167 -7.92 2.98 0.28
N ALA A 168 -7.20 1.91 0.64
CA ALA A 168 -6.00 1.47 -0.06
C ALA A 168 -6.28 0.92 -1.47
N SER A 169 -7.47 0.38 -1.70
CA SER A 169 -7.86 -0.21 -2.99
C SER A 169 -8.19 0.84 -4.05
N GLY A 170 -8.79 1.97 -3.65
CA GLY A 170 -9.18 3.05 -4.56
C GLY A 170 -9.95 2.56 -5.80
N VAL A 171 -9.45 2.93 -6.98
CA VAL A 171 -10.02 2.50 -8.28
C VAL A 171 -9.94 0.98 -8.49
N GLY A 172 -9.05 0.29 -7.78
CA GLY A 172 -8.88 -1.16 -7.81
C GLY A 172 -10.18 -1.94 -7.53
N VAL A 173 -11.06 -1.44 -6.66
CA VAL A 173 -12.35 -2.09 -6.34
C VAL A 173 -13.22 -2.29 -7.58
N VAL A 174 -13.12 -1.38 -8.56
CA VAL A 174 -13.82 -1.49 -9.85
C VAL A 174 -13.00 -2.32 -10.84
N CYS A 175 -11.68 -2.16 -10.85
CA CYS A 175 -10.80 -2.85 -11.79
C CYS A 175 -10.74 -4.36 -11.58
N TRP A 176 -10.81 -4.89 -10.35
CA TRP A 176 -10.64 -6.33 -10.11
C TRP A 176 -11.78 -7.17 -10.67
N PRO A 177 -13.08 -6.83 -10.47
CA PRO A 177 -14.17 -7.52 -11.16
C PRO A 177 -14.05 -7.42 -12.68
N LEU A 178 -13.67 -6.26 -13.22
CA LEU A 178 -13.45 -6.08 -14.66
C LEU A 178 -12.28 -6.94 -15.17
N ALA A 179 -11.23 -7.12 -14.39
CA ALA A 179 -10.11 -8.01 -14.70
C ALA A 179 -10.57 -9.47 -14.80
N VAL A 180 -11.42 -9.93 -13.87
CA VAL A 180 -12.03 -11.27 -13.94
C VAL A 180 -12.88 -11.42 -15.20
N VAL A 181 -13.73 -10.43 -15.51
CA VAL A 181 -14.55 -10.43 -16.72
C VAL A 181 -13.68 -10.48 -17.98
N ALA A 182 -12.62 -9.67 -18.05
CA ALA A 182 -11.69 -9.67 -19.17
C ALA A 182 -10.97 -11.02 -19.33
N GLY A 183 -10.51 -11.63 -18.23
CA GLY A 183 -9.87 -12.94 -18.23
C GLY A 183 -10.81 -14.05 -18.71
N VAL A 184 -12.04 -14.10 -18.20
CA VAL A 184 -13.05 -15.09 -18.62
C VAL A 184 -13.44 -14.88 -20.09
N ALA A 185 -13.63 -13.64 -20.52
CA ALA A 185 -13.94 -13.31 -21.91
C ALA A 185 -12.80 -13.71 -22.86
N ALA A 186 -11.54 -13.47 -22.47
CA ALA A 186 -10.35 -13.87 -23.23
C ALA A 186 -10.23 -15.39 -23.34
N ALA A 187 -10.44 -16.11 -22.24
CA ALA A 187 -10.44 -17.58 -22.22
C ALA A 187 -11.52 -18.17 -23.14
N ARG A 188 -12.67 -17.49 -23.24
CA ARG A 188 -13.78 -17.84 -24.14
C ARG A 188 -13.63 -17.30 -25.58
N GLY A 189 -12.50 -16.66 -25.91
CA GLY A 189 -12.23 -16.16 -27.26
C GLY A 189 -13.11 -14.98 -27.70
N LYS A 190 -13.62 -14.18 -26.77
CA LYS A 190 -14.44 -13.00 -27.09
C LYS A 190 -13.56 -11.81 -27.48
N SER A 191 -13.86 -11.16 -28.61
CA SER A 191 -13.12 -10.01 -29.14
C SER A 191 -13.12 -8.79 -28.21
N ALA A 192 -14.18 -8.58 -27.43
CA ALA A 192 -14.26 -7.48 -26.47
C ALA A 192 -13.23 -7.58 -25.32
N ALA A 193 -12.64 -8.76 -25.08
CA ALA A 193 -11.72 -8.98 -23.98
C ALA A 193 -10.47 -8.08 -24.05
N SER A 194 -9.94 -7.86 -25.27
CA SER A 194 -8.75 -7.04 -25.49
C SER A 194 -8.97 -5.59 -25.06
N PHE A 195 -10.16 -5.04 -25.32
CA PHE A 195 -10.53 -3.68 -24.92
C PHE A 195 -10.68 -3.55 -23.41
N VAL A 196 -11.44 -4.46 -22.78
CA VAL A 196 -11.66 -4.41 -21.32
C VAL A 196 -10.32 -4.58 -20.58
N ALA A 197 -9.46 -5.50 -21.04
CA ALA A 197 -8.11 -5.66 -20.49
C ALA A 197 -7.25 -4.40 -20.62
N ALA A 198 -7.33 -3.70 -21.76
CA ALA A 198 -6.60 -2.46 -21.97
C ALA A 198 -7.06 -1.35 -21.01
N VAL A 199 -8.37 -1.20 -20.82
CA VAL A 199 -8.97 -0.24 -19.88
C VAL A 199 -8.57 -0.57 -18.44
N VAL A 200 -8.67 -1.84 -18.04
CA VAL A 200 -8.22 -2.31 -16.71
C VAL A 200 -6.74 -1.98 -16.50
N GLY A 201 -5.88 -2.30 -17.47
CA GLY A 201 -4.45 -1.98 -17.40
C GLY A 201 -4.19 -0.49 -17.21
N ALA A 202 -4.84 0.36 -18.01
CA ALA A 202 -4.70 1.82 -17.91
C ALA A 202 -5.20 2.37 -16.55
N MET A 203 -6.34 1.90 -16.07
CA MET A 203 -6.90 2.34 -14.79
C MET A 203 -6.02 1.91 -13.61
N LEU A 204 -5.45 0.70 -13.64
CA LEU A 204 -4.54 0.23 -12.59
C LEU A 204 -3.19 0.96 -12.61
N VAL A 205 -2.71 1.41 -13.78
CA VAL A 205 -1.55 2.32 -13.85
C VAL A 205 -1.87 3.62 -13.13
N VAL A 206 -3.00 4.25 -13.43
CA VAL A 206 -3.42 5.50 -12.78
C VAL A 206 -3.58 5.31 -11.28
N ALA A 207 -4.18 4.18 -10.86
CA ALA A 207 -4.35 3.83 -9.45
C ALA A 207 -3.01 3.67 -8.71
N GLY A 208 -1.98 3.15 -9.38
CA GLY A 208 -0.65 2.92 -8.80
C GLY A 208 0.31 4.12 -8.87
N ILE A 209 -0.07 5.25 -9.47
CA ILE A 209 0.80 6.46 -9.52
C ILE A 209 1.19 6.95 -8.12
N PRO A 210 0.28 7.06 -7.14
CA PRO A 210 0.63 7.45 -5.78
C PRO A 210 1.67 6.52 -5.13
N ASP A 211 1.73 5.27 -5.56
CA ASP A 211 2.61 4.24 -4.98
C ASP A 211 4.04 4.31 -5.53
N PHE A 212 4.34 5.29 -6.40
CA PHE A 212 5.68 5.52 -6.96
C PHE A 212 6.75 5.71 -5.87
N ASP A 213 6.35 6.23 -4.70
CA ASP A 213 7.23 6.41 -3.55
C ASP A 213 7.81 5.08 -3.02
N SER A 214 7.21 3.94 -3.38
CA SER A 214 7.77 2.60 -3.15
C SER A 214 9.19 2.46 -3.71
N PHE A 215 9.50 3.16 -4.80
CA PHE A 215 10.83 3.12 -5.43
C PHE A 215 11.81 4.14 -4.88
N ARG A 216 11.37 5.10 -4.06
CA ARG A 216 12.19 6.20 -3.54
C ARG A 216 12.60 6.01 -2.09
N PHE A 217 11.72 5.39 -1.30
CA PHE A 217 11.91 5.27 0.13
C PHE A 217 12.33 3.86 0.53
N ALA A 218 13.18 3.75 1.55
CA ALA A 218 13.64 2.48 2.08
C ALA A 218 12.53 1.72 2.82
N GLN A 219 11.72 2.47 3.59
CA GLN A 219 10.69 1.97 4.48
C GLN A 219 9.32 2.32 3.92
N LEU A 220 8.53 1.29 3.66
CA LEU A 220 7.26 1.37 2.93
C LEU A 220 6.13 0.91 3.85
N PRO A 221 4.96 1.58 3.88
CA PRO A 221 3.80 1.21 4.68
C PRO A 221 3.13 -0.07 4.16
N PHE A 222 3.87 -1.19 4.22
CA PHE A 222 3.52 -2.50 3.69
C PHE A 222 3.94 -3.58 4.71
N ALA A 223 3.04 -4.53 5.00
CA ALA A 223 3.27 -5.53 6.04
C ALA A 223 4.33 -6.60 5.70
N GLY A 224 4.75 -6.71 4.44
CA GLY A 224 5.76 -7.67 3.98
C GLY A 224 7.13 -7.04 3.70
N PRO A 225 8.06 -7.81 3.10
CA PRO A 225 9.36 -7.28 2.69
C PRO A 225 9.19 -6.16 1.66
N GLY A 226 9.87 -5.02 1.84
CA GLY A 226 9.73 -3.89 0.93
C GLY A 226 10.13 -4.17 -0.53
N VAL A 227 10.95 -5.21 -0.79
CA VAL A 227 11.22 -5.64 -2.18
C VAL A 227 9.99 -6.25 -2.84
N VAL A 228 9.16 -6.97 -2.08
CA VAL A 228 7.92 -7.55 -2.58
C VAL A 228 6.97 -6.43 -2.97
N ASP A 229 6.82 -5.42 -2.12
CA ASP A 229 5.99 -4.24 -2.42
C ASP A 229 6.41 -3.56 -3.73
N ARG A 230 7.70 -3.30 -3.90
CA ARG A 230 8.25 -2.71 -5.13
C ARG A 230 7.98 -3.57 -6.36
N VAL A 231 8.09 -4.89 -6.26
CA VAL A 231 7.74 -5.80 -7.36
C VAL A 231 6.25 -5.72 -7.70
N LEU A 232 5.37 -5.69 -6.68
CA LEU A 232 3.93 -5.56 -6.89
C LEU A 232 3.58 -4.24 -7.59
N VAL A 233 4.11 -3.12 -7.11
CA VAL A 233 3.93 -1.81 -7.73
C VAL A 233 4.51 -1.77 -9.15
N ALA A 234 5.68 -2.37 -9.38
CA ALA A 234 6.27 -2.43 -10.72
C ALA A 234 5.46 -3.30 -11.69
N LEU A 235 4.87 -4.40 -11.23
CA LEU A 235 3.93 -5.23 -12.00
C LEU A 235 2.65 -4.46 -12.31
N THR A 236 2.12 -3.70 -11.36
CA THR A 236 0.93 -2.87 -11.56
C THR A 236 1.18 -1.77 -12.58
N LEU A 237 2.25 -0.98 -12.43
CA LEU A 237 2.58 0.13 -13.32
C LEU A 237 3.08 -0.36 -14.69
N GLY A 238 4.12 -1.19 -14.70
CA GLY A 238 4.72 -1.71 -15.93
C GLY A 238 3.79 -2.67 -16.64
N GLY A 239 3.34 -3.72 -15.96
CA GLY A 239 2.41 -4.70 -16.52
C GLY A 239 1.07 -4.08 -16.93
N GLY A 240 0.53 -3.14 -16.15
CA GLY A 240 -0.68 -2.38 -16.51
C GLY A 240 -0.50 -1.54 -17.79
N ALA A 241 0.63 -0.86 -17.94
CA ALA A 241 0.95 -0.12 -19.17
C ALA A 241 1.10 -1.06 -20.37
N GLY A 242 1.76 -2.21 -20.17
CA GLY A 242 1.87 -3.25 -21.19
C GLY A 242 0.52 -3.83 -21.61
N LEU A 243 -0.38 -4.09 -20.65
CA LEU A 243 -1.75 -4.51 -20.91
C LEU A 243 -2.54 -3.46 -21.68
N ALA A 244 -2.42 -2.18 -21.31
CA ALA A 244 -3.08 -1.09 -22.00
C ALA A 244 -2.65 -1.03 -23.47
N VAL A 245 -1.34 -0.88 -23.72
CA VAL A 245 -0.79 -0.76 -25.08
C VAL A 245 -1.06 -2.03 -25.90
N GLY A 246 -0.71 -3.20 -25.36
CA GLY A 246 -0.86 -4.46 -26.08
C GLY A 246 -2.33 -4.85 -26.32
N GLY A 247 -3.22 -4.57 -25.37
CA GLY A 247 -4.66 -4.77 -25.50
C GLY A 247 -5.27 -3.89 -26.60
N PHE A 248 -4.93 -2.60 -26.65
CA PHE A 248 -5.36 -1.70 -27.74
C PHE A 248 -4.82 -2.14 -29.11
N LEU A 249 -3.54 -2.51 -29.20
CA LEU A 249 -2.94 -2.98 -30.45
C LEU A 249 -3.59 -4.29 -30.94
N ARG A 250 -3.95 -5.18 -30.00
CA ARG A 250 -4.65 -6.43 -30.29
C ARG A 250 -6.08 -6.16 -30.78
N MET A 251 -6.83 -5.34 -30.05
CA MET A 251 -8.20 -4.93 -30.43
C MET A 251 -8.24 -4.35 -31.85
N ARG A 252 -7.28 -3.47 -32.19
CA ARG A 252 -7.20 -2.88 -33.53
C ARG A 252 -7.06 -3.93 -34.64
N LYS A 253 -6.32 -5.01 -34.37
CA LYS A 253 -6.18 -6.13 -35.32
C LYS A 253 -7.42 -7.00 -35.41
N GLU A 254 -8.15 -7.16 -34.31
CA GLU A 254 -9.40 -7.91 -34.26
C GLU A 254 -10.52 -7.20 -35.03
N LEU A 255 -10.54 -5.85 -35.02
CA LEU A 255 -11.50 -5.03 -35.77
C LEU A 255 -11.20 -4.92 -37.28
N ALA A 256 -9.97 -5.22 -37.70
CA ALA A 256 -9.55 -5.14 -39.09
C ALA A 256 -9.77 -6.44 -39.88
N ARG A 257 -10.32 -7.47 -39.23
CA ARG A 257 -10.66 -8.78 -39.82
C ARG A 257 -12.17 -8.86 -40.01
#